data_AF-A0A9Q0SW82-F1
#
_entry.id   AF-A0A9Q0SW82-F1
#
_cell.length_a   1.000
_cell.length_b   1.000
_cell.length_c   1.000
_cell.angle_alpha   90.00
_cell.angle_beta   90.00
_cell.angle_gamma   90.00
#
_symmetry.space_group_name_H-M   'P 1'
#
loop_
_entity.id
_entity.type
_entity.pdbx_description
1 polymer ?
#
loop_
_entity_poly.entity_id
_entity_poly.type
_entity_poly.pdbx_seq_one_letter_code
_entity_poly.pdbx_strand_id
1 'polypeptide(L)'
;MEVLRWAKALHTKVAQVAASAFNIPLSSVFISETSTDKVPNTSPTAASASSDLYGAAVLDACEQIKARMEPVALKHNFSSFAELAGACYMQRIDLSAHGFYITPDIGFDWTNLTANIILDLGYSINPAIDVGQIEGAFIQGLGWVAMEELKWGDAAHKWIPPGCLYTSGPGSYKIPSMNDVPFKFSVSLLKGHPNVKGYPLI
;
A
#
# COMPACT_ATOMS: atom_id res chain seq x y z
N MET A 1 -14.80 -6.43 11.68
CA MET A 1 -14.89 -6.73 10.23
C MET A 1 -14.18 -5.70 9.33
N GLU A 2 -13.59 -4.61 9.85
CA GLU A 2 -12.90 -3.59 9.04
C GLU A 2 -11.43 -3.90 8.73
N VAL A 3 -10.71 -4.60 9.61
CA VAL A 3 -9.28 -4.93 9.45
C VAL A 3 -8.99 -5.74 8.18
N LEU A 4 -9.95 -6.56 7.74
CA LEU A 4 -9.85 -7.39 6.53
C LEU A 4 -9.82 -6.58 5.22
N ARG A 5 -10.31 -5.33 5.20
CA ARG A 5 -10.36 -4.54 3.95
C ARG A 5 -9.02 -3.87 3.61
N TRP A 6 -8.26 -3.41 4.62
CA TRP A 6 -6.98 -2.73 4.39
C TRP A 6 -5.89 -3.68 3.88
N ALA A 7 -5.78 -4.88 4.47
CA ALA A 7 -4.87 -5.92 3.97
C ALA A 7 -5.21 -6.35 2.53
N LYS A 8 -6.50 -6.42 2.20
CA LYS A 8 -6.97 -6.87 0.88
C LYS A 8 -6.55 -5.92 -0.25
N ALA A 9 -6.56 -4.61 -0.03
CA ALA A 9 -6.11 -3.63 -1.03
C ALA A 9 -4.60 -3.73 -1.29
N LEU A 10 -3.79 -3.88 -0.24
CA LEU A 10 -2.35 -4.08 -0.34
C LEU A 10 -2.01 -5.39 -1.05
N HIS A 11 -2.65 -6.50 -0.68
CA HIS A 11 -2.45 -7.80 -1.31
C HIS A 11 -2.74 -7.73 -2.82
N THR A 12 -3.78 -7.00 -3.22
CA THR A 12 -4.12 -6.87 -4.64
C THR A 12 -3.00 -6.17 -5.41
N LYS A 13 -2.46 -5.06 -4.89
CA LYS A 13 -1.35 -4.33 -5.53
C LYS A 13 -0.07 -5.17 -5.62
N VAL A 14 0.30 -5.84 -4.51
CA VAL A 14 1.48 -6.70 -4.47
C VAL A 14 1.34 -7.88 -5.45
N ALA A 15 0.14 -8.47 -5.54
CA ALA A 15 -0.13 -9.54 -6.50
C ALA A 15 -0.06 -9.04 -7.96
N GLN A 16 -0.47 -7.81 -8.24
CA GLN A 16 -0.31 -7.18 -9.56
C GLN A 16 1.17 -7.00 -9.93
N VAL A 17 2.02 -6.59 -8.99
CA VAL A 17 3.48 -6.47 -9.20
C VAL A 17 4.07 -7.83 -9.57
N ALA A 18 3.76 -8.88 -8.81
CA ALA A 18 4.24 -10.23 -9.09
C ALA A 18 3.74 -10.76 -10.45
N ALA A 19 2.45 -10.56 -10.75
CA ALA A 19 1.84 -10.99 -12.00
C ALA A 19 2.50 -10.30 -13.21
N SER A 20 2.75 -8.99 -13.11
CA SER A 20 3.46 -8.22 -14.12
C SER A 20 4.91 -8.67 -14.28
N ALA A 21 5.64 -8.86 -13.17
CA ALA A 21 7.05 -9.26 -13.19
C ALA A 21 7.26 -10.60 -13.94
N PHE A 22 6.37 -11.57 -13.74
CA PHE A 22 6.40 -12.88 -14.41
C PHE A 22 5.63 -12.93 -15.73
N ASN A 23 4.94 -11.86 -16.12
CA ASN A 23 4.05 -11.82 -17.29
C ASN A 23 2.99 -12.94 -17.28
N ILE A 24 2.31 -13.11 -16.14
CA ILE A 24 1.27 -14.11 -15.91
C ILE A 24 -0.06 -13.43 -15.52
N PRO A 25 -1.22 -14.08 -15.71
CA PRO A 25 -2.48 -13.50 -15.27
C PRO A 25 -2.54 -13.40 -13.74
N LEU A 26 -3.18 -12.34 -13.22
CA LEU A 26 -3.34 -12.11 -11.79
C LEU A 26 -3.98 -13.29 -11.04
N SER A 27 -4.86 -14.05 -11.71
CA SER A 27 -5.48 -15.26 -11.16
C SER A 27 -4.49 -16.38 -10.83
N SER A 28 -3.27 -16.33 -11.37
CA SER A 28 -2.19 -17.28 -11.07
C SER A 28 -1.35 -16.87 -9.86
N VAL A 29 -1.60 -15.69 -9.28
CA VAL A 29 -0.90 -15.19 -8.09
C VAL A 29 -1.83 -15.28 -6.89
N PHE A 30 -1.36 -15.90 -5.81
CA PHE A 30 -2.11 -16.04 -4.57
C PHE A 30 -1.29 -15.57 -3.37
N ILE A 31 -1.89 -14.71 -2.55
CA ILE A 31 -1.33 -14.26 -1.28
C ILE A 31 -2.25 -14.80 -0.17
N SER A 32 -1.72 -15.68 0.67
CA SER A 32 -2.51 -16.30 1.74
C SER A 32 -2.73 -15.34 2.91
N GLU A 33 -1.64 -14.95 3.56
CA GLU A 33 -1.66 -14.14 4.78
C GLU A 33 -0.29 -13.50 5.02
N THR A 34 -0.28 -12.44 5.82
CA THR A 34 0.96 -11.86 6.37
C THR A 34 1.28 -12.56 7.68
N SER A 35 2.48 -13.13 7.81
CA SER A 35 2.89 -13.80 9.04
C SER A 35 4.40 -13.69 9.28
N THR A 36 4.79 -13.55 10.55
CA THR A 36 6.16 -13.29 11.00
C THR A 36 7.07 -14.52 10.91
N ASP A 37 6.51 -15.72 10.80
CA ASP A 37 7.24 -16.95 10.48
C ASP A 37 7.74 -16.95 9.03
N LYS A 38 7.04 -16.27 8.11
CA LYS A 38 7.39 -16.16 6.69
C LYS A 38 8.29 -14.94 6.41
N VAL A 39 7.96 -13.79 7.00
CA VAL A 39 8.73 -12.55 6.84
C VAL A 39 8.95 -11.92 8.23
N PRO A 40 10.14 -12.10 8.84
CA PRO A 40 10.43 -11.50 10.13
C PRO A 40 10.75 -10.00 9.99
N ASN A 41 10.58 -9.26 11.09
CA ASN A 41 10.99 -7.86 11.22
C ASN A 41 10.36 -6.88 10.20
N THR A 42 9.13 -7.15 9.75
CA THR A 42 8.38 -6.24 8.88
C THR A 42 8.01 -4.95 9.62
N SER A 43 8.24 -3.81 8.98
CA SER A 43 7.71 -2.52 9.44
C SER A 43 6.17 -2.54 9.50
N PRO A 44 5.55 -1.79 10.43
CA PRO A 44 4.09 -1.72 10.49
C PRO A 44 3.51 -1.19 9.17
N THR A 45 2.33 -1.69 8.77
CA THR A 45 1.58 -1.16 7.63
C THR A 45 1.04 0.23 7.96
N ALA A 46 1.87 1.25 7.77
CA ALA A 46 1.62 2.65 8.14
C ALA A 46 2.32 3.61 7.15
N ALA A 47 2.02 4.91 7.28
CA ALA A 47 2.64 5.99 6.51
C ALA A 47 2.45 5.94 4.98
N SER A 48 1.43 5.23 4.49
CA SER A 48 1.13 5.04 3.05
C SER A 48 2.25 4.40 2.20
N ALA A 49 3.42 4.11 2.76
CA ALA A 49 4.59 3.58 2.06
C ALA A 49 4.55 2.05 1.84
N SER A 50 3.59 1.37 2.45
CA SER A 50 3.55 -0.10 2.45
C SER A 50 3.43 -0.69 1.04
N SER A 51 2.67 -0.06 0.14
CA SER A 51 2.54 -0.56 -1.24
C SER A 51 3.87 -0.48 -1.99
N ASP A 52 4.63 0.60 -1.78
CA ASP A 52 5.92 0.81 -2.44
C ASP A 52 6.98 -0.12 -1.86
N LEU A 53 7.07 -0.22 -0.52
CA LEU A 53 8.02 -1.08 0.18
C LEU A 53 7.80 -2.57 -0.13
N TYR A 54 6.56 -3.03 0.00
CA TYR A 54 6.23 -4.43 -0.24
C TYR A 54 6.17 -4.75 -1.72
N GLY A 55 5.75 -3.80 -2.56
CA GLY A 55 5.95 -3.87 -3.99
C GLY A 55 7.42 -4.18 -4.25
N ALA A 56 8.31 -3.27 -3.83
CA ALA A 56 9.77 -3.26 -4.04
C ALA A 56 10.43 -4.60 -3.71
N ALA A 57 10.13 -5.08 -2.50
CA ALA A 57 10.59 -6.37 -2.04
C ALA A 57 10.07 -7.54 -2.90
N VAL A 58 8.82 -7.49 -3.37
CA VAL A 58 8.27 -8.55 -4.23
C VAL A 58 8.92 -8.57 -5.61
N LEU A 59 9.23 -7.43 -6.23
CA LEU A 59 9.94 -7.47 -7.51
C LEU A 59 11.35 -7.98 -7.36
N ASP A 60 12.08 -7.57 -6.34
CA ASP A 60 13.41 -8.09 -6.06
C ASP A 60 13.38 -9.63 -5.98
N ALA A 61 12.39 -10.19 -5.26
CA ALA A 61 12.18 -11.64 -5.22
C ALA A 61 11.84 -12.23 -6.61
N CYS A 62 10.97 -11.58 -7.39
CA CYS A 62 10.61 -12.03 -8.73
C CYS A 62 11.80 -12.00 -9.70
N GLU A 63 12.64 -10.96 -9.64
CA GLU A 63 13.83 -10.79 -10.48
C GLU A 63 14.89 -11.84 -10.15
N GLN A 64 15.11 -12.13 -8.86
CA GLN A 64 15.99 -13.23 -8.45
C GLN A 64 15.52 -14.58 -9.02
N ILE A 65 14.22 -14.88 -8.97
CA ILE A 65 13.66 -16.11 -9.56
C ILE A 65 13.85 -16.10 -11.08
N LYS A 66 13.53 -15.00 -11.77
CA LYS A 66 13.70 -14.88 -13.22
C LYS A 66 15.14 -15.08 -13.66
N ALA A 67 16.11 -14.51 -12.94
CA ALA A 67 17.54 -14.68 -13.23
C ALA A 67 17.96 -16.15 -13.14
N ARG A 68 17.37 -16.93 -12.22
CA ARG A 68 17.62 -18.38 -12.12
C ARG A 68 16.92 -19.17 -13.23
N MET A 69 15.78 -18.70 -13.72
CA MET A 69 15.02 -19.34 -14.80
C MET A 69 15.59 -19.04 -16.19
N GLU A 70 16.28 -17.92 -16.36
CA GLU A 70 16.83 -17.43 -17.65
C GLU A 70 17.68 -18.48 -18.39
N PRO A 71 18.62 -19.21 -17.76
CA PRO A 71 19.41 -20.24 -18.45
C PRO A 71 18.58 -21.41 -18.98
N VAL A 72 17.40 -21.66 -18.41
CA VAL A 72 16.46 -22.70 -18.89
C VAL A 72 15.60 -22.14 -20.00
N ALA A 73 15.08 -20.92 -19.81
CA ALA A 73 14.25 -20.22 -20.79
C ALA A 73 14.95 -20.02 -22.14
N LEU A 74 16.28 -19.88 -22.16
CA LEU A 74 17.06 -19.72 -23.40
C LEU A 74 17.29 -21.04 -24.17
N LYS A 75 17.21 -22.20 -23.51
CA LYS A 75 17.53 -23.50 -24.14
C LYS A 75 16.37 -24.05 -24.97
N HIS A 76 15.14 -23.74 -24.59
CA HIS A 76 13.93 -24.25 -25.22
C HIS A 76 12.85 -23.18 -25.24
N ASN A 77 11.99 -23.23 -26.26
CA ASN A 77 10.83 -22.36 -26.31
C ASN A 77 9.70 -22.99 -25.48
N PHE A 78 9.23 -22.29 -24.45
CA PHE A 78 8.13 -22.74 -23.58
C PHE A 78 6.84 -22.01 -23.95
N SER A 79 5.72 -22.72 -23.96
CA SER A 79 4.42 -22.13 -24.32
C SER A 79 3.74 -21.42 -23.14
N SER A 80 4.16 -21.74 -21.91
CA SER A 80 3.63 -21.14 -20.69
C SER A 80 4.67 -21.07 -19.56
N PHE A 81 4.41 -20.20 -18.58
CA PHE A 81 5.21 -20.10 -17.36
C PHE A 81 5.22 -21.42 -16.57
N ALA A 82 4.10 -22.17 -16.56
CA ALA A 82 4.00 -23.45 -15.87
C ALA A 82 4.95 -24.51 -16.46
N GLU A 83 5.07 -24.56 -17.78
CA GLU A 83 6.02 -25.46 -18.46
C GLU A 83 7.47 -25.10 -18.13
N LEU A 84 7.80 -23.81 -18.16
CA LEU A 84 9.14 -23.33 -17.79
C LEU A 84 9.47 -23.65 -16.32
N ALA A 85 8.53 -23.42 -15.40
CA ALA A 85 8.69 -23.76 -13.99
C ALA A 85 8.90 -25.27 -13.78
N GLY A 86 8.15 -26.11 -14.49
CA GLY A 86 8.33 -27.56 -14.49
C GLY A 86 9.72 -27.98 -15.00
N ALA A 87 10.21 -27.36 -16.07
CA ALA A 87 11.55 -27.62 -16.59
C ALA A 87 12.67 -27.18 -15.63
N CYS A 88 12.48 -26.06 -14.91
CA CYS A 88 13.39 -25.59 -13.87
C CYS A 88 13.44 -26.57 -12.68
N TYR A 89 12.28 -27.09 -12.27
CA TYR A 89 12.18 -28.10 -11.21
C TYR A 89 12.95 -29.38 -11.58
N MET A 90 12.80 -29.88 -12.81
CA MET A 90 13.53 -31.06 -13.29
C MET A 90 15.05 -30.86 -13.30
N GLN A 91 15.51 -29.61 -13.44
CA GLN A 91 16.91 -29.22 -13.38
C GLN A 91 17.37 -28.84 -11.96
N ARG A 92 16.53 -29.03 -10.94
CA ARG A 92 16.81 -28.71 -9.53
C ARG A 92 17.17 -27.24 -9.30
N ILE A 93 16.56 -26.34 -10.06
CA ILE A 93 16.69 -24.90 -9.86
C ILE A 93 15.72 -24.48 -8.75
N ASP A 94 16.23 -23.76 -7.76
CA ASP A 94 15.42 -23.21 -6.68
C ASP A 94 14.58 -22.03 -7.17
N LEU A 95 13.26 -22.15 -7.03
CA LEU A 95 12.25 -21.16 -7.42
C LEU A 95 11.67 -20.41 -6.20
N SER A 96 12.31 -20.47 -5.04
CA SER A 96 12.00 -19.65 -3.87
C SER A 96 12.97 -18.46 -3.76
N ALA A 97 12.46 -17.28 -3.42
CA ALA A 97 13.29 -16.12 -3.17
C ALA A 97 12.69 -15.23 -2.07
N HIS A 98 13.58 -14.59 -1.32
CA HIS A 98 13.26 -13.52 -0.39
C HIS A 98 13.74 -12.21 -0.99
N GLY A 99 12.85 -11.24 -1.11
CA GLY A 99 13.21 -9.92 -1.58
C GLY A 99 13.18 -8.88 -0.46
N PHE A 100 13.97 -7.83 -0.64
CA PHE A 100 14.19 -6.81 0.37
C PHE A 100 14.27 -5.42 -0.26
N TYR A 101 13.73 -4.42 0.44
CA TYR A 101 13.82 -3.03 -0.02
C TYR A 101 13.84 -2.04 1.14
N ILE A 102 14.57 -0.94 0.92
CA ILE A 102 14.66 0.21 1.82
C ILE A 102 14.56 1.51 0.99
N THR A 103 13.68 2.43 1.40
CA THR A 103 13.51 3.71 0.72
C THR A 103 14.66 4.68 1.10
N PRO A 104 15.41 5.24 0.12
CA PRO A 104 16.45 6.24 0.40
C PRO A 104 15.91 7.69 0.49
N ASP A 105 16.54 8.52 1.34
CA ASP A 105 16.44 10.00 1.42
C ASP A 105 15.03 10.62 1.66
N ILE A 106 14.64 10.89 2.92
CA ILE A 106 13.29 11.41 3.29
C ILE A 106 13.31 12.75 4.07
N GLY A 107 12.44 13.73 3.71
CA GLY A 107 12.21 15.04 4.38
C GLY A 107 10.92 15.77 3.91
N PHE A 108 10.37 16.76 4.66
CA PHE A 108 9.03 17.40 4.41
C PHE A 108 8.93 18.90 4.85
N ASP A 109 8.11 19.73 4.17
CA ASP A 109 7.83 21.17 4.47
C ASP A 109 6.34 21.56 4.28
N TRP A 110 5.83 22.54 5.07
CA TRP A 110 4.42 22.87 5.28
C TRP A 110 4.09 24.34 4.94
N THR A 111 3.19 24.64 3.97
CA THR A 111 2.34 25.86 4.02
C THR A 111 1.18 25.96 3.00
N ASN A 112 -0.01 26.27 3.54
CA ASN A 112 -1.19 27.00 3.01
C ASN A 112 -2.29 26.31 2.16
N LEU A 113 -3.54 26.72 2.45
CA LEU A 113 -4.81 25.97 2.28
C LEU A 113 -5.65 26.35 1.04
N THR A 114 -5.67 25.41 0.08
CA THR A 114 -6.77 25.02 -0.82
C THR A 114 -6.53 23.55 -1.19
N ALA A 115 -7.56 22.68 -1.27
CA ALA A 115 -7.35 21.24 -1.47
C ALA A 115 -7.64 20.80 -2.92
N ASN A 116 -6.79 21.26 -3.85
CA ASN A 116 -6.62 20.56 -5.11
C ASN A 116 -5.46 19.59 -4.92
N ILE A 117 -5.78 18.30 -4.79
CA ILE A 117 -4.73 17.32 -4.58
C ILE A 117 -4.26 16.86 -5.95
N ILE A 118 -3.15 17.45 -6.40
CA ILE A 118 -2.34 16.92 -7.48
C ILE A 118 -1.23 16.14 -6.82
N LEU A 119 -1.37 14.82 -6.74
CA LEU A 119 -0.35 13.97 -6.13
C LEU A 119 0.52 13.36 -7.23
N ASP A 120 1.83 13.58 -7.12
CA ASP A 120 2.80 12.84 -7.91
C ASP A 120 3.04 11.48 -7.26
N LEU A 121 2.47 10.43 -7.86
CA LEU A 121 2.69 9.04 -7.50
C LEU A 121 3.55 8.31 -8.53
N GLY A 122 4.16 9.02 -9.48
CA GLY A 122 4.76 8.41 -10.67
C GLY A 122 3.75 7.57 -11.45
N TYR A 123 4.09 6.32 -11.79
CA TYR A 123 3.14 5.37 -12.37
C TYR A 123 2.33 4.69 -11.28
N SER A 124 1.12 5.19 -11.06
CA SER A 124 0.15 4.55 -10.18
C SER A 124 -0.16 3.12 -10.66
N ILE A 125 0.12 2.13 -9.80
CA ILE A 125 -0.16 0.72 -10.04
C ILE A 125 -1.68 0.48 -10.16
N ASN A 126 -2.47 1.22 -9.37
CA ASN A 126 -3.92 1.19 -9.43
C ASN A 126 -4.52 2.57 -9.09
N PRO A 127 -4.82 3.39 -10.10
CA PRO A 127 -5.29 4.77 -9.91
C PRO A 127 -6.54 4.88 -9.05
N ALA A 128 -7.45 3.91 -9.12
CA ALA A 128 -8.69 3.93 -8.37
C ALA A 128 -8.45 3.71 -6.85
N ILE A 129 -7.50 2.83 -6.50
CA ILE A 129 -7.14 2.61 -5.09
C ILE A 129 -6.37 3.82 -4.55
N ASP A 130 -5.47 4.38 -5.35
CA ASP A 130 -4.64 5.50 -4.95
C ASP A 130 -5.47 6.76 -4.69
N VAL A 131 -6.41 7.08 -5.59
CA VAL A 131 -7.37 8.17 -5.38
C VAL A 131 -8.17 7.91 -4.10
N GLY A 132 -8.71 6.70 -3.89
CA GLY A 132 -9.47 6.39 -2.68
C GLY A 132 -8.66 6.50 -1.39
N GLN A 133 -7.35 6.19 -1.41
CA GLN A 133 -6.47 6.38 -0.27
C GLN A 133 -6.20 7.87 0.01
N ILE A 134 -5.97 8.66 -1.04
CA ILE A 134 -5.78 10.12 -0.92
C ILE A 134 -7.04 10.78 -0.35
N GLU A 135 -8.20 10.41 -0.86
CA GLU A 135 -9.49 10.92 -0.38
C GLU A 135 -9.74 10.54 1.09
N GLY A 136 -9.52 9.26 1.43
CA GLY A 136 -9.68 8.78 2.80
C GLY A 136 -8.73 9.44 3.79
N ALA A 137 -7.44 9.58 3.42
CA ALA A 137 -6.43 10.22 4.26
C ALA A 137 -6.72 11.72 4.45
N PHE A 138 -7.17 12.40 3.39
CA PHE A 138 -7.55 13.81 3.47
C PHE A 138 -8.73 14.02 4.43
N ILE A 139 -9.79 13.21 4.31
CA ILE A 139 -10.96 13.32 5.19
C ILE A 139 -10.63 12.94 6.64
N GLN A 140 -9.80 11.92 6.87
CA GLN A 140 -9.31 11.61 8.23
C GLN A 140 -8.47 12.77 8.81
N GLY A 141 -7.60 13.37 8.00
CA GLY A 141 -6.82 14.54 8.40
C GLY A 141 -7.72 15.73 8.74
N LEU A 142 -8.76 15.99 7.95
CA LEU A 142 -9.76 17.01 8.22
C LEU A 142 -10.50 16.78 9.54
N GLY A 143 -10.90 15.53 9.80
CA GLY A 143 -11.52 15.14 11.07
C GLY A 143 -10.62 15.45 12.26
N TRP A 144 -9.37 15.00 12.20
CA TRP A 144 -8.39 15.23 13.25
C TRP A 144 -8.13 16.71 13.57
N VAL A 145 -8.08 17.58 12.56
CA VAL A 145 -7.75 19.00 12.78
C VAL A 145 -8.95 19.89 13.09
N ALA A 146 -10.17 19.49 12.73
CA ALA A 146 -11.33 20.39 12.78
C ALA A 146 -12.56 19.85 13.54
N MET A 147 -12.70 18.54 13.73
CA MET A 147 -13.94 17.93 14.25
C MET A 147 -13.73 17.02 15.47
N GLU A 148 -12.65 16.24 15.45
CA GLU A 148 -12.39 15.20 16.42
C GLU A 148 -11.76 15.80 17.68
N GLU A 149 -12.52 15.83 18.77
CA GLU A 149 -12.11 16.34 20.07
C GLU A 149 -12.23 15.26 21.14
N LEU A 150 -11.18 15.06 21.94
CA LEU A 150 -11.20 14.17 23.10
C LEU A 150 -11.44 14.97 24.38
N LYS A 151 -12.55 14.69 25.08
CA LYS A 151 -12.87 15.33 26.37
C LYS A 151 -12.69 14.39 27.53
N TRP A 152 -11.84 14.79 28.46
CA TRP A 152 -11.51 14.04 29.67
C TRP A 152 -11.97 14.79 30.91
N GLY A 153 -12.21 14.07 32.01
CA GLY A 153 -12.37 14.68 33.32
C GLY A 153 -11.08 15.35 33.78
N ASP A 154 -11.00 16.65 33.52
CA ASP A 154 -9.89 17.53 33.86
C ASP A 154 -10.39 18.82 34.56
N ALA A 155 -9.48 19.76 34.80
CA ALA A 155 -9.82 21.03 35.45
C ALA A 155 -10.81 21.90 34.66
N ALA A 156 -10.86 21.75 33.33
CA ALA A 156 -11.75 22.48 32.44
C ALA A 156 -13.13 21.80 32.33
N HIS A 157 -13.19 20.48 32.50
CA HIS A 157 -14.40 19.67 32.37
C HIS A 157 -14.80 19.00 33.70
N LYS A 158 -15.02 19.81 34.74
CA LYS A 158 -15.37 19.35 36.10
C LYS A 158 -16.67 18.52 36.20
N TRP A 159 -17.49 18.54 35.15
CA TRP A 159 -18.71 17.75 35.01
C TRP A 159 -18.45 16.30 34.55
N ILE A 160 -17.22 15.98 34.15
CA ILE A 160 -16.75 14.63 33.84
C ILE A 160 -15.89 14.13 35.02
N PRO A 161 -16.12 12.91 35.54
CA PRO A 161 -15.28 12.34 36.60
C PRO A 161 -13.79 12.32 36.22
N PRO A 162 -12.87 12.71 37.13
CA PRO A 162 -11.44 12.74 36.84
C PRO A 162 -10.90 11.42 36.28
N GLY A 163 -10.16 11.51 35.18
CA GLY A 163 -9.59 10.34 34.50
C GLY A 163 -10.56 9.56 33.60
N CYS A 164 -11.83 9.94 33.52
CA CYS A 164 -12.79 9.34 32.60
C CYS A 164 -12.82 10.07 31.25
N LEU A 165 -12.88 9.31 30.16
CA LEU A 165 -13.14 9.81 28.81
C LEU A 165 -14.65 9.96 28.58
N TYR A 166 -15.12 11.14 28.19
CA TYR A 166 -16.53 11.38 27.85
C TYR A 166 -16.85 11.10 26.38
N THR A 167 -15.91 11.38 25.49
CA THR A 167 -16.04 11.16 24.04
C THR A 167 -15.70 9.73 23.66
N SER A 168 -16.35 8.75 24.30
CA SER A 168 -16.08 7.31 24.15
C SER A 168 -17.01 6.61 23.15
N GLY A 169 -17.80 7.36 22.38
CA GLY A 169 -18.71 6.79 21.39
C GLY A 169 -19.18 7.82 20.35
N PRO A 170 -19.82 7.37 19.26
CA PRO A 170 -20.18 8.23 18.11
C PRO A 170 -21.21 9.31 18.45
N GLY A 171 -21.88 9.22 19.61
CA GLY A 171 -22.76 10.26 20.14
C GLY A 171 -22.00 11.51 20.58
N SER A 172 -20.81 11.33 21.16
CA SER A 172 -19.99 12.39 21.78
C SER A 172 -18.65 12.63 21.07
N TYR A 173 -18.17 11.69 20.25
CA TYR A 173 -17.01 11.82 19.36
C TYR A 173 -17.49 11.86 17.91
N LYS A 174 -17.19 12.95 17.19
CA LYS A 174 -17.71 13.19 15.84
C LYS A 174 -16.62 13.08 14.80
N ILE A 175 -16.61 11.95 14.10
CA ILE A 175 -15.84 11.79 12.87
C ILE A 175 -16.52 12.55 11.71
N PRO A 176 -15.76 12.93 10.67
CA PRO A 176 -16.33 13.52 9.46
C PRO A 176 -17.43 12.66 8.84
N SER A 177 -18.54 13.32 8.50
CA SER A 177 -19.67 12.74 7.78
C SER A 177 -19.69 13.24 6.33
N MET A 178 -20.63 12.74 5.50
CA MET A 178 -20.77 13.18 4.11
C MET A 178 -20.99 14.70 3.96
N ASN A 179 -21.56 15.36 4.98
CA ASN A 179 -21.79 16.81 4.96
C ASN A 179 -20.53 17.64 5.21
N ASP A 180 -19.45 17.01 5.70
CA ASP A 180 -18.19 17.66 6.08
C ASP A 180 -17.15 17.56 4.96
N VAL A 181 -17.45 16.80 3.89
CA VAL A 181 -16.61 16.71 2.69
C VAL A 181 -16.64 18.04 1.94
N PRO A 182 -15.49 18.57 1.46
CA PRO A 182 -15.47 19.80 0.68
C PRO A 182 -16.41 19.75 -0.52
N PHE A 183 -17.18 20.83 -0.73
CA PHE A 183 -18.20 20.92 -1.78
C PHE A 183 -17.64 20.73 -3.20
N LYS A 184 -16.35 21.04 -3.39
CA LYS A 184 -15.56 20.68 -4.57
C LYS A 184 -14.30 19.96 -4.09
N PHE A 185 -14.29 18.65 -4.23
CA PHE A 185 -13.13 17.82 -3.94
C PHE A 185 -12.67 17.14 -5.22
N SER A 186 -11.48 17.50 -5.69
CA SER A 186 -10.87 16.90 -6.88
C SER A 186 -9.49 16.39 -6.56
N VAL A 187 -9.29 15.09 -6.73
CA VAL A 187 -8.01 14.42 -6.69
C VAL A 187 -7.60 14.11 -8.11
N SER A 188 -6.40 14.52 -8.51
CA SER A 188 -5.83 14.20 -9.80
C SER A 188 -4.40 13.71 -9.61
N LEU A 189 -4.03 12.68 -10.37
CA LEU A 189 -2.68 12.15 -10.35
C LEU A 189 -1.84 12.90 -11.38
N LEU A 190 -0.66 13.35 -11.00
CA LEU A 190 0.26 14.02 -11.92
C LEU A 190 0.71 13.00 -12.99
N LYS A 191 0.47 13.32 -14.26
CA LYS A 191 0.84 12.43 -15.38
C LYS A 191 2.25 12.74 -15.89
N GLY A 192 2.97 11.72 -16.34
CA GLY A 192 4.20 11.87 -17.13
C GLY A 192 5.48 12.20 -16.34
N HIS A 193 5.49 12.01 -15.02
CA HIS A 193 6.66 12.22 -14.17
C HIS A 193 7.09 10.88 -13.52
N PRO A 194 7.70 9.95 -14.29
CA PRO A 194 8.09 8.65 -13.77
C PRO A 194 9.15 8.80 -12.68
N ASN A 195 8.89 8.24 -11.50
CA ASN A 195 9.91 8.15 -10.46
C ASN A 195 10.92 7.08 -10.86
N VAL A 196 12.13 7.50 -11.25
CA VAL A 196 13.24 6.60 -11.67
C VAL A 196 13.72 5.67 -10.55
N LYS A 197 13.42 6.02 -9.27
CA LYS A 197 13.65 5.17 -8.09
C LYS A 197 12.44 4.29 -7.73
N GLY A 198 11.29 4.57 -8.33
CA GLY A 198 10.07 3.76 -8.24
C GLY A 198 10.00 2.74 -9.38
N TYR A 199 9.07 1.81 -9.26
CA TYR A 199 8.83 0.75 -10.22
C TYR A 199 8.76 1.19 -11.69
N PRO A 200 9.66 0.71 -12.58
CA PRO A 200 9.51 0.87 -14.01
C PRO A 200 8.60 -0.24 -14.54
N LEU A 201 7.30 -0.18 -14.24
CA LEU A 201 6.34 -1.14 -14.77
C LEU A 201 5.10 -0.40 -15.28
N ILE A 202 5.25 0.33 -16.40
CA ILE A 202 4.41 0.29 -17.62
C ILE A 202 5.24 0.81 -18.80
#